data_AF-A0A965Z2S7-F1
#
_entry.id   AF-A0A965Z2S7-F1
#
_cell.length_a   1.000
_cell.length_b   1.000
_cell.length_c   1.000
_cell.angle_alpha   90.00
_cell.angle_beta   90.00
_cell.angle_gamma   90.00
#
_symmetry.space_group_name_H-M   'P 1'
#
loop_
_entity.id
_entity.type
_entity.pdbx_description
1 polymer ?
#
loop_
_entity_poly.entity_id
_entity_poly.type
_entity_poly.pdbx_seq_one_letter_code
_entity_poly.pdbx_strand_id
1 'polypeptide(L)'
;MAGGSRGRLSIHPAAAADGGADGGRHVQLDRAENRGGSVRGVRAPSEAEEGPHRAAGAVERAAGVKVDLYVKIDLLVLALPLALSFDRKVAFWRKWPQVFAAIAAVVVVFGAWDAWMAARGIWSFNPAHAGEARFLHLPPGEWLFFVCVPYACLFVLECVRAYFPDRALRIPSGAFYALAAFFGVLAILYRELGYTATVFLACGLVVAALQAFLPATVRSRNFWIGLGLTYLPFLIANGFLTGIPIVLYDDAENLAVRVGTIPLEDFFFSFAMLALAALVHDVVGRRRGAA
;
A
#
# COMPACT_ATOMS: atom_id res chain seq x y z
N MET A 1 1.75 13.74 -62.10
CA MET A 1 1.18 12.60 -62.83
C MET A 1 1.51 11.32 -62.06
N ALA A 2 0.47 10.49 -61.81
CA ALA A 2 0.46 9.11 -61.32
C ALA A 2 1.09 8.85 -59.92
N GLY A 3 0.38 8.44 -58.85
CA GLY A 3 -0.81 7.55 -58.74
C GLY A 3 -0.37 6.11 -59.07
N GLY A 4 -0.29 5.12 -58.19
CA GLY A 4 -1.24 4.65 -57.18
C GLY A 4 -1.55 3.16 -57.48
N SER A 5 -1.92 2.39 -56.46
CA SER A 5 -2.53 1.03 -56.52
C SER A 5 -1.59 -0.20 -56.41
N ARG A 6 -1.52 -0.76 -55.18
CA ARG A 6 -1.34 -2.19 -54.92
C ARG A 6 -2.71 -2.79 -54.58
N GLY A 7 -2.96 -3.98 -55.11
CA GLY A 7 -4.28 -4.57 -55.29
C GLY A 7 -4.96 -5.16 -54.06
N ARG A 8 -6.29 -5.24 -54.17
CA ARG A 8 -7.19 -6.08 -53.37
C ARG A 8 -6.98 -7.56 -53.72
N LEU A 9 -7.03 -8.42 -52.71
CA LEU A 9 -7.42 -9.81 -52.89
C LEU A 9 -8.59 -10.09 -51.95
N SER A 10 -9.77 -10.33 -52.55
CA SER A 10 -10.96 -10.86 -51.91
C SER A 10 -11.00 -12.36 -52.18
N ILE A 11 -11.23 -13.19 -51.17
CA ILE A 11 -11.50 -14.62 -51.37
C ILE A 11 -12.57 -15.10 -50.39
N HIS A 12 -13.71 -15.49 -50.96
CA HIS A 12 -14.68 -16.49 -50.53
C HIS A 12 -15.19 -17.14 -51.84
N PRO A 13 -15.84 -18.32 -51.87
CA PRO A 13 -16.44 -19.11 -50.78
C PRO A 13 -16.19 -20.64 -50.87
N ALA A 14 -16.71 -21.42 -49.91
CA ALA A 14 -17.38 -22.71 -50.15
C ALA A 14 -18.09 -23.21 -48.88
N ALA A 15 -19.34 -23.66 -49.06
CA ALA A 15 -20.25 -24.18 -48.04
C ALA A 15 -20.18 -25.71 -47.96
N ALA A 16 -20.56 -26.31 -46.82
CA ALA A 16 -21.70 -27.25 -46.69
C ALA A 16 -21.67 -28.09 -45.38
N ALA A 17 -22.83 -28.13 -44.71
CA ALA A 17 -23.49 -29.27 -44.03
C ALA A 17 -22.83 -29.88 -42.76
N ASP A 18 -23.52 -30.36 -41.72
CA ASP A 18 -24.94 -30.43 -41.32
C ASP A 18 -24.99 -30.89 -39.84
N GLY A 19 -26.13 -30.70 -39.16
CA GLY A 19 -26.63 -31.69 -38.18
C GLY A 19 -26.59 -31.39 -36.68
N GLY A 20 -27.76 -31.01 -36.13
CA GLY A 20 -28.33 -31.72 -34.97
C GLY A 20 -28.38 -31.00 -33.61
N ALA A 21 -29.44 -30.24 -33.35
CA ALA A 21 -29.89 -29.90 -32.00
C ALA A 21 -31.42 -29.98 -31.95
N ASP A 22 -31.95 -31.03 -31.30
CA ASP A 22 -33.33 -31.08 -30.82
C ASP A 22 -33.43 -32.06 -29.64
N GLY A 23 -34.28 -31.74 -28.67
CA GLY A 23 -34.54 -32.62 -27.52
C GLY A 23 -34.85 -31.91 -26.20
N GLY A 24 -35.86 -31.05 -26.18
CA GLY A 24 -36.51 -30.66 -24.93
C GLY A 24 -37.22 -31.85 -24.26
N ARG A 25 -37.23 -31.89 -22.92
CA ARG A 25 -38.23 -32.66 -22.16
C ARG A 25 -38.70 -31.93 -20.92
N HIS A 26 -40.01 -32.06 -20.75
CA HIS A 26 -40.91 -31.47 -19.78
C HIS A 26 -40.70 -31.95 -18.34
N VAL A 27 -40.90 -31.00 -17.42
CA VAL A 27 -41.68 -31.03 -16.18
C VAL A 27 -42.37 -32.37 -15.84
N GLN A 28 -42.17 -32.86 -14.61
CA GLN A 28 -43.26 -33.41 -13.81
C GLN A 28 -43.05 -33.18 -12.31
N LEU A 29 -44.01 -32.46 -11.73
CA LEU A 29 -44.27 -32.32 -10.30
C LEU A 29 -44.81 -33.65 -9.77
N ASP A 30 -44.43 -34.02 -8.54
CA ASP A 30 -45.33 -34.80 -7.70
C ASP A 30 -45.22 -34.44 -6.22
N ARG A 31 -46.40 -34.47 -5.59
CA ARG A 31 -46.79 -33.91 -4.31
C ARG A 31 -47.33 -35.05 -3.45
N ALA A 32 -46.78 -35.28 -2.27
CA ALA A 32 -47.39 -36.00 -1.14
C ALA A 32 -46.41 -35.91 0.05
N GLU A 33 -46.78 -35.81 1.32
CA GLU A 33 -48.06 -35.88 2.02
C GLU A 33 -47.83 -35.23 3.40
N ASN A 34 -48.79 -34.43 3.83
CA ASN A 34 -48.89 -33.91 5.20
C ASN A 34 -49.74 -34.92 6.01
N ARG A 35 -49.22 -35.44 7.12
CA ARG A 35 -50.02 -36.16 8.13
C ARG A 35 -49.64 -35.69 9.52
N GLY A 36 -50.69 -35.38 10.28
CA GLY A 36 -50.64 -34.63 11.52
C GLY A 36 -50.23 -35.45 12.76
N GLY A 37 -50.08 -34.72 13.85
CA GLY A 37 -49.81 -35.26 15.17
C GLY A 37 -49.74 -34.16 16.22
N SER A 38 -50.91 -33.72 16.69
CA SER A 38 -51.09 -32.86 17.86
C SER A 38 -50.97 -33.69 19.14
N VAL A 39 -50.12 -33.30 20.11
CA VAL A 39 -50.45 -33.35 21.56
C VAL A 39 -49.63 -32.30 22.32
N ARG A 40 -50.35 -31.52 23.14
CA ARG A 40 -49.87 -30.56 24.16
C ARG A 40 -48.90 -31.19 25.16
N GLY A 41 -47.82 -30.48 25.47
CA GLY A 41 -47.03 -30.65 26.68
C GLY A 41 -46.62 -29.28 27.21
N VAL A 42 -47.46 -28.69 28.07
CA VAL A 42 -47.08 -27.52 28.88
C VAL A 42 -46.10 -28.01 29.94
N ARG A 43 -44.84 -27.57 29.87
CA ARG A 43 -43.92 -27.56 31.01
C ARG A 43 -43.55 -26.12 31.34
N ALA A 44 -43.73 -25.80 32.61
CA ALA A 44 -43.26 -24.60 33.27
C ALA A 44 -41.72 -24.44 33.13
N PRO A 45 -41.18 -23.22 33.23
CA PRO A 45 -39.78 -22.96 32.97
C PRO A 45 -38.93 -23.57 34.08
N SER A 46 -37.95 -24.40 33.72
CA SER A 46 -36.86 -24.73 34.64
C SER A 46 -35.88 -23.56 34.64
N GLU A 47 -35.95 -22.75 35.69
CA GLU A 47 -34.80 -22.02 36.18
C GLU A 47 -33.66 -23.02 36.47
N ALA A 48 -32.42 -22.51 36.36
CA ALA A 48 -31.14 -23.22 36.49
C ALA A 48 -30.61 -23.88 35.21
N GLU A 49 -29.94 -23.06 34.38
CA GLU A 49 -28.53 -23.27 34.05
C GLU A 49 -27.98 -21.99 33.38
N GLU A 50 -27.93 -20.89 34.14
CA GLU A 50 -27.10 -19.74 33.80
C GLU A 50 -25.64 -20.09 34.13
N GLY A 51 -25.00 -20.82 33.22
CA GLY A 51 -23.59 -21.18 33.35
C GLY A 51 -22.66 -19.96 33.23
N PRO A 52 -21.48 -19.98 33.89
CA PRO A 52 -20.47 -18.89 33.82
C PRO A 52 -19.99 -18.58 32.39
N HIS A 53 -20.26 -19.49 31.44
CA HIS A 53 -19.83 -19.40 30.04
C HIS A 53 -20.60 -18.36 29.21
N ARG A 54 -21.84 -18.00 29.56
CA ARG A 54 -22.57 -16.92 28.85
C ARG A 54 -22.15 -15.53 29.30
N ALA A 55 -21.81 -15.37 30.58
CA ALA A 55 -21.23 -14.12 31.08
C ALA A 55 -19.82 -13.90 30.49
N ALA A 56 -19.00 -14.95 30.38
CA ALA A 56 -17.71 -14.87 29.70
C ALA A 56 -17.85 -14.46 28.21
N GLY A 57 -18.80 -15.04 27.48
CA GLY A 57 -19.08 -14.66 26.09
C GLY A 57 -19.71 -13.27 25.91
N ALA A 58 -20.37 -12.73 26.94
CA ALA A 58 -20.90 -11.36 26.94
C ALA A 58 -19.82 -10.32 27.30
N VAL A 59 -18.90 -10.66 28.22
CA VAL A 59 -17.74 -9.83 28.57
C VAL A 59 -16.71 -9.79 27.43
N GLU A 60 -16.53 -10.90 26.70
CA GLU A 60 -15.66 -10.94 25.52
C GLU A 60 -16.25 -10.13 24.34
N ARG A 61 -17.58 -10.07 24.22
CA ARG A 61 -18.29 -9.22 23.24
C ARG A 61 -18.33 -7.73 23.62
N ALA A 62 -18.09 -7.39 24.89
CA ALA A 62 -18.17 -6.02 25.38
C ALA A 62 -16.80 -5.31 25.49
N ALA A 63 -15.67 -6.00 25.27
CA ALA A 63 -14.32 -5.41 25.39
C ALA A 63 -13.34 -5.79 24.27
N GLY A 64 -13.77 -6.49 23.22
CA GLY A 64 -12.88 -7.04 22.20
C GLY A 64 -12.88 -6.25 20.88
N VAL A 65 -12.24 -5.08 20.81
CA VAL A 65 -11.79 -4.58 19.50
C VAL A 65 -10.72 -5.56 19.03
N LYS A 66 -11.07 -6.51 18.17
CA LYS A 66 -10.08 -7.37 17.51
C LYS A 66 -9.20 -6.47 16.64
N VAL A 67 -8.00 -6.18 17.14
CA VAL A 67 -6.97 -5.49 16.36
C VAL A 67 -6.62 -6.36 15.16
N ASP A 68 -6.82 -5.81 13.97
CA ASP A 68 -6.55 -6.51 12.72
C ASP A 68 -5.04 -6.76 12.53
N LEU A 69 -4.70 -7.67 11.63
CA LEU A 69 -3.32 -8.09 11.41
C LEU A 69 -2.47 -6.94 10.86
N TYR A 70 -3.06 -6.09 10.04
CA TYR A 70 -2.36 -4.97 9.44
C TYR A 70 -1.86 -4.01 10.52
N VAL A 71 -2.75 -3.56 11.42
CA VAL A 71 -2.37 -2.69 12.55
C VAL A 71 -1.25 -3.32 13.39
N LYS A 72 -1.28 -4.64 13.63
CA LYS A 72 -0.22 -5.33 14.39
C LYS A 72 1.14 -5.28 13.69
N ILE A 73 1.15 -5.44 12.37
CA ILE A 73 2.38 -5.34 11.56
C ILE A 73 2.95 -3.92 11.68
N ASP A 74 2.13 -2.89 11.54
CA ASP A 74 2.60 -1.50 11.63
C ASP A 74 3.15 -1.15 13.02
N LEU A 75 2.48 -1.64 14.08
CA LEU A 75 2.97 -1.46 15.45
C LEU A 75 4.30 -2.19 15.66
N LEU A 76 4.50 -3.37 15.07
CA LEU A 76 5.77 -4.09 15.12
C LEU A 76 6.88 -3.33 14.40
N VAL A 77 6.58 -2.78 13.21
CA VAL A 77 7.51 -1.93 12.46
C VAL A 77 7.93 -0.71 13.28
N LEU A 78 7.01 -0.10 14.02
CA LEU A 78 7.29 1.06 14.86
C LEU A 78 8.02 0.73 16.16
N ALA A 79 7.78 -0.44 16.75
CA ALA A 79 8.21 -0.77 18.11
C ALA A 79 9.71 -0.59 18.34
N LEU A 80 10.54 -1.17 17.46
CA LEU A 80 12.01 -1.10 17.61
C LEU A 80 12.55 0.32 17.37
N PRO A 81 12.22 1.02 16.25
CA PRO A 81 12.60 2.41 16.06
C PRO A 81 12.17 3.32 17.21
N LEU A 82 10.94 3.17 17.70
CA LEU A 82 10.41 4.00 18.79
C LEU A 82 11.16 3.74 20.10
N ALA A 83 11.40 2.48 20.47
CA ALA A 83 12.17 2.12 21.66
C ALA A 83 13.60 2.68 21.59
N LEU A 84 14.28 2.53 20.45
CA LEU A 84 15.63 3.02 20.24
C LEU A 84 15.70 4.53 20.02
N SER A 85 14.57 5.21 19.86
CA SER A 85 14.55 6.66 19.68
C SER A 85 15.08 7.42 20.90
N PHE A 86 15.03 6.80 22.08
CA PHE A 86 15.53 7.33 23.35
C PHE A 86 17.01 7.01 23.62
N ASP A 87 17.67 6.28 22.71
CA ASP A 87 19.12 6.07 22.78
C ASP A 87 19.88 7.40 22.84
N ARG A 88 20.95 7.44 23.63
CA ARG A 88 21.72 8.69 23.86
C ARG A 88 22.55 9.10 22.66
N LYS A 89 23.01 8.15 21.83
CA LYS A 89 23.90 8.45 20.71
C LYS A 89 23.14 9.09 19.55
N VAL A 90 21.99 8.52 19.18
CA VAL A 90 21.15 9.08 18.10
C VAL A 90 20.23 10.17 18.64
N ALA A 91 19.69 10.00 19.86
CA ALA A 91 18.73 10.90 20.49
C ALA A 91 17.61 11.35 19.54
N PHE A 92 17.05 10.39 18.79
CA PHE A 92 16.08 10.66 17.72
C PHE A 92 14.84 11.39 18.22
N TRP A 93 14.46 11.20 19.48
CA TRP A 93 13.37 11.94 20.13
C TRP A 93 13.51 13.46 20.05
N ARG A 94 14.74 14.00 19.99
CA ARG A 94 14.98 15.44 19.82
C ARG A 94 14.58 15.96 18.44
N LYS A 95 14.47 15.05 17.47
CA LYS A 95 14.12 15.33 16.08
C LYS A 95 12.63 15.18 15.80
N TRP A 96 11.84 14.77 16.80
CA TRP A 96 10.41 14.51 16.62
C TRP A 96 9.60 15.62 15.95
N PRO A 97 9.82 16.93 16.19
CA PRO A 97 8.95 17.90 15.53
C PRO A 97 9.19 17.96 14.01
N GLN A 98 10.42 17.75 13.51
CA GLN A 98 10.62 17.59 12.06
C GLN A 98 10.18 16.22 11.53
N VAL A 99 10.23 15.17 12.35
CA VAL A 99 9.69 13.85 11.99
C VAL A 99 8.17 13.90 11.84
N PHE A 100 7.45 14.51 12.79
CA PHE A 100 6.00 14.66 12.71
C PHE A 100 5.58 15.59 11.58
N ALA A 101 6.35 16.63 11.26
CA ALA A 101 6.11 17.42 10.06
C ALA A 101 6.26 16.59 8.78
N ALA A 102 7.26 15.72 8.71
CA ALA A 102 7.45 14.80 7.60
C ALA A 102 6.32 13.78 7.48
N ILE A 103 5.91 13.16 8.60
CA ILE A 103 4.78 12.22 8.65
C ILE A 103 3.49 12.92 8.21
N ALA A 104 3.21 14.13 8.70
CA ALA A 104 2.03 14.88 8.29
C ALA A 104 2.02 15.12 6.77
N ALA A 105 3.16 15.49 6.19
CA ALA A 105 3.28 15.64 4.73
C ALA A 105 3.03 14.32 3.98
N VAL A 106 3.55 13.19 4.49
CA VAL A 106 3.31 11.86 3.91
C VAL A 106 1.84 11.48 3.97
N VAL A 107 1.20 11.60 5.14
CA VAL A 107 -0.22 11.28 5.31
C VAL A 107 -1.10 12.13 4.39
N VAL A 108 -0.78 13.42 4.25
CA VAL A 108 -1.53 14.32 3.36
C VAL A 108 -1.33 13.97 1.89
N VAL A 109 -0.10 13.71 1.45
CA VAL A 109 0.18 13.49 0.02
C VAL A 109 -0.12 12.05 -0.39
N PHE A 110 0.51 11.09 0.28
CA PHE A 110 0.41 9.66 -0.07
C PHE A 110 -0.83 9.01 0.52
N GLY A 111 -1.27 9.39 1.72
CA GLY A 111 -2.53 8.88 2.27
C GLY A 111 -3.75 9.36 1.49
N ALA A 112 -3.77 10.61 1.03
CA ALA A 112 -4.84 11.09 0.15
C ALA A 112 -4.81 10.43 -1.24
N TRP A 113 -3.61 10.23 -1.80
CA TRP A 113 -3.43 9.53 -3.07
C TRP A 113 -3.88 8.06 -2.96
N ASP A 114 -3.54 7.38 -1.87
CA ASP A 114 -3.91 5.99 -1.62
C ASP A 114 -5.43 5.85 -1.43
N ALA A 115 -6.06 6.76 -0.68
CA ALA A 115 -7.52 6.83 -0.55
C ALA A 115 -8.20 7.02 -1.92
N TRP A 116 -7.61 7.84 -2.80
CA TRP A 116 -8.10 8.04 -4.16
C TRP A 116 -7.95 6.76 -5.03
N MET A 117 -6.83 6.05 -4.93
CA MET A 117 -6.62 4.79 -5.66
C MET A 117 -7.57 3.69 -5.18
N ALA A 118 -7.75 3.54 -3.87
CA ALA A 118 -8.71 2.63 -3.29
C ALA A 118 -10.16 2.97 -3.70
N ALA A 119 -10.51 4.26 -3.75
CA ALA A 119 -11.83 4.70 -4.23
C ALA A 119 -12.06 4.39 -5.72
N ARG A 120 -11.00 4.35 -6.54
CA ARG A 120 -11.05 3.92 -7.95
C ARG A 120 -11.07 2.41 -8.14
N GLY A 121 -10.89 1.63 -7.07
CA GLY A 121 -10.84 0.17 -7.14
C GLY A 121 -9.51 -0.39 -7.66
N ILE A 122 -8.46 0.43 -7.74
CA ILE A 122 -7.12 0.02 -8.21
C ILE A 122 -6.48 -0.98 -7.23
N TRP A 123 -6.81 -0.86 -5.95
CA TRP A 123 -6.61 -1.93 -4.98
C TRP A 123 -7.74 -1.95 -3.94
N SER A 124 -7.78 -3.07 -3.22
CA SER A 124 -8.70 -3.29 -2.13
C SER A 124 -8.00 -3.93 -0.94
N PHE A 125 -8.69 -3.91 0.21
CA PHE A 125 -8.15 -4.42 1.47
C PHE A 125 -9.00 -5.58 1.97
N ASN A 126 -8.36 -6.72 2.22
CA ASN A 126 -9.04 -7.93 2.64
C ASN A 126 -9.61 -7.78 4.06
N PRO A 127 -10.95 -7.86 4.24
CA PRO A 127 -11.57 -7.65 5.55
C PRO A 127 -11.12 -8.64 6.63
N ALA A 128 -10.70 -9.85 6.24
CA ALA A 128 -10.22 -10.86 7.18
C ALA A 128 -8.90 -10.48 7.85
N HIS A 129 -8.09 -9.62 7.23
CA HIS A 129 -6.76 -9.27 7.72
C HIS A 129 -6.59 -7.78 8.03
N ALA A 130 -7.30 -6.89 7.32
CA ALA A 130 -7.29 -5.45 7.51
C ALA A 130 -8.51 -4.93 8.30
N GLY A 131 -9.38 -5.83 8.77
CA GLY A 131 -10.65 -5.50 9.42
C GLY A 131 -11.69 -4.95 8.45
N GLU A 132 -12.90 -4.65 8.94
CA GLU A 132 -14.00 -4.10 8.14
C GLU A 132 -14.09 -2.57 8.19
N ALA A 133 -13.51 -1.94 9.22
CA ALA A 133 -13.55 -0.49 9.38
C ALA A 133 -12.84 0.20 8.20
N ARG A 134 -13.47 1.20 7.60
CA ARG A 134 -12.90 2.00 6.51
C ARG A 134 -13.10 3.49 6.78
N PHE A 135 -12.04 4.26 6.63
CA PHE A 135 -12.07 5.72 6.59
C PHE A 135 -11.47 6.17 5.26
N LEU A 136 -12.25 6.88 4.45
CA LEU A 136 -11.90 7.24 3.06
C LEU A 136 -11.42 6.02 2.25
N HIS A 137 -12.16 4.92 2.30
CA HIS A 137 -11.85 3.64 1.63
C HIS A 137 -10.63 2.87 2.16
N LEU A 138 -9.88 3.41 3.12
CA LEU A 138 -8.70 2.77 3.69
C LEU A 138 -8.97 2.17 5.08
N PRO A 139 -8.40 1.00 5.42
CA PRO A 139 -8.47 0.44 6.76
C PRO A 139 -7.61 1.23 7.76
N PRO A 140 -7.84 1.09 9.08
CA PRO A 140 -7.00 1.73 10.11
C PRO A 140 -5.52 1.37 10.00
N GLY A 141 -5.18 0.13 9.61
CA GLY A 141 -3.81 -0.29 9.37
C GLY A 141 -3.12 0.57 8.31
N GLU A 142 -3.76 0.82 7.17
CA GLU A 142 -3.16 1.64 6.10
C GLU A 142 -2.87 3.09 6.55
N TRP A 143 -3.75 3.70 7.35
CA TRP A 143 -3.45 5.01 7.94
C TRP A 143 -2.27 4.97 8.91
N LEU A 144 -2.15 3.87 9.67
CA LEU A 144 -1.04 3.66 10.58
C LEU A 144 0.27 3.38 9.83
N PHE A 145 0.22 2.70 8.69
CA PHE A 145 1.35 2.50 7.78
C PHE A 145 1.99 3.83 7.37
N PHE A 146 1.19 4.83 6.99
CA PHE A 146 1.67 6.19 6.66
C PHE A 146 2.29 6.97 7.83
N VAL A 147 2.17 6.46 9.05
CA VAL A 147 2.80 7.02 10.25
C VAL A 147 4.02 6.21 10.64
N CYS A 148 3.85 4.89 10.81
CA CYS A 148 4.88 3.97 11.30
C CYS A 148 6.05 3.83 10.34
N VAL A 149 5.78 3.67 9.04
CA VAL A 149 6.84 3.43 8.05
C VAL A 149 7.73 4.66 7.87
N PRO A 150 7.21 5.88 7.63
CA PRO A 150 8.07 7.06 7.55
C PRO A 150 8.85 7.32 8.84
N TYR A 151 8.25 7.08 10.01
CA TYR A 151 8.96 7.17 11.30
C TYR A 151 10.17 6.23 11.34
N ALA A 152 9.95 4.94 11.07
CA ALA A 152 10.98 3.91 11.09
C ALA A 152 12.10 4.20 10.08
N CYS A 153 11.75 4.63 8.88
CA CYS A 153 12.71 4.95 7.83
C CYS A 153 13.54 6.20 8.13
N LEU A 154 12.94 7.25 8.69
CA LEU A 154 13.67 8.42 9.15
C LEU A 154 14.61 8.08 10.33
N PHE A 155 14.19 7.19 11.23
CA PHE A 155 15.05 6.69 12.30
C PHE A 155 16.29 5.96 11.73
N VAL A 156 16.12 5.09 10.73
CA VAL A 156 17.23 4.41 10.04
C VAL A 156 18.19 5.44 9.41
N LEU A 157 17.66 6.43 8.71
CA LEU A 157 18.46 7.50 8.10
C LEU A 157 19.28 8.26 9.17
N GLU A 158 18.67 8.58 10.30
CA GLU A 158 19.35 9.29 11.39
C GLU A 158 20.38 8.42 12.11
N CYS A 159 20.16 7.11 12.19
CA CYS A 159 21.19 6.19 12.62
C CYS A 159 22.39 6.23 11.66
N VAL A 160 22.17 6.09 10.35
CA VAL A 160 23.28 6.15 9.38
C VAL A 160 24.08 7.46 9.52
N ARG A 161 23.38 8.59 9.66
CA ARG A 161 24.00 9.90 9.88
C ARG A 161 24.80 10.00 11.19
N ALA A 162 24.37 9.33 12.25
CA ALA A 162 25.03 9.33 13.55
C ALA A 162 26.23 8.36 13.64
N TYR A 163 26.19 7.24 12.90
CA TYR A 163 27.20 6.17 12.99
C TYR A 163 28.27 6.25 11.91
N PHE A 164 28.00 6.86 10.75
CA PHE A 164 28.95 6.91 9.63
C PHE A 164 29.33 8.34 9.25
N PRO A 165 30.62 8.63 8.99
CA PRO A 165 31.02 9.92 8.45
C PRO A 165 30.42 10.11 7.05
N ASP A 166 29.88 11.29 6.78
CA ASP A 166 29.28 11.57 5.47
C ASP A 166 30.35 11.91 4.42
N ARG A 167 30.02 11.66 3.16
CA ARG A 167 30.84 12.04 2.01
C ARG A 167 29.93 12.58 0.92
N ALA A 168 30.27 13.76 0.40
CA ALA A 168 29.59 14.31 -0.77
C ALA A 168 29.91 13.49 -2.02
N LEU A 169 28.87 12.98 -2.68
CA LEU A 169 28.93 12.34 -3.98
C LEU A 169 29.14 13.40 -5.07
N ARG A 170 30.05 13.12 -6.00
CA ARG A 170 30.40 14.01 -7.12
C ARG A 170 29.46 13.79 -8.31
N ILE A 171 28.17 14.09 -8.11
CA ILE A 171 27.13 13.95 -9.14
C ILE A 171 26.74 15.35 -9.66
N PRO A 172 26.76 15.59 -10.98
CA PRO A 172 26.37 16.89 -11.54
C PRO A 172 24.88 17.15 -11.33
N SER A 173 24.49 18.41 -11.09
CA SER A 173 23.08 18.77 -10.85
C SER A 173 22.15 18.33 -11.98
N GLY A 174 22.63 18.37 -13.23
CA GLY A 174 21.87 17.93 -14.41
C GLY A 174 21.47 16.46 -14.35
N ALA A 175 22.22 15.59 -13.67
CA ALA A 175 21.88 14.17 -13.58
C ALA A 175 20.59 13.92 -12.80
N PHE A 176 20.33 14.67 -11.72
CA PHE A 176 19.09 14.54 -10.95
C PHE A 176 17.89 15.06 -11.73
N TYR A 177 18.03 16.17 -12.45
CA TYR A 177 16.95 16.66 -13.32
C TYR A 177 16.72 15.74 -14.52
N ALA A 178 17.76 15.12 -15.07
CA ALA A 178 17.62 14.09 -16.10
C ALA A 178 16.88 12.86 -15.57
N LEU A 179 17.20 12.41 -14.34
CA LEU A 179 16.49 11.32 -13.67
C LEU A 179 15.02 11.68 -13.40
N ALA A 180 14.74 12.91 -12.95
CA ALA A 180 13.38 13.40 -12.77
C ALA A 180 12.60 13.43 -14.09
N ALA A 181 13.23 13.91 -15.17
CA ALA A 181 12.65 13.93 -16.51
C ALA A 181 12.40 12.51 -17.05
N PHE A 182 13.32 11.58 -16.80
CA PHE A 182 13.16 10.17 -17.15
C PHE A 182 11.90 9.58 -16.51
N PHE A 183 11.71 9.77 -15.20
CA PHE A 183 10.48 9.35 -14.53
C PHE A 183 9.23 10.06 -15.06
N GLY A 184 9.32 11.36 -15.39
CA GLY A 184 8.23 12.09 -16.03
C GLY A 184 7.84 11.52 -17.40
N VAL A 185 8.82 11.12 -18.22
CA VAL A 185 8.59 10.45 -19.49
C VAL A 185 7.92 9.09 -19.25
N LEU A 186 8.40 8.29 -18.30
CA LEU A 186 7.76 7.00 -17.96
C LEU A 186 6.31 7.20 -17.51
N ALA A 187 6.02 8.22 -16.70
CA ALA A 187 4.66 8.52 -16.27
C ALA A 187 3.72 8.83 -17.46
N ILE A 188 4.23 9.52 -18.49
CA ILE A 188 3.46 9.80 -19.72
C ILE A 188 3.29 8.53 -20.56
N LEU A 189 4.35 7.73 -20.72
CA LEU A 189 4.32 6.50 -21.52
C LEU A 189 3.35 5.46 -20.92
N TYR A 190 3.29 5.37 -19.59
CA TYR A 190 2.44 4.43 -18.86
C TYR A 190 1.15 5.05 -18.31
N ARG A 191 0.71 6.21 -18.82
CA ARG A 191 -0.43 6.99 -18.30
C ARG A 191 -1.77 6.25 -18.20
N GLU A 192 -1.93 5.16 -18.95
CA GLU A 192 -3.13 4.33 -18.92
C GLU A 192 -3.14 3.34 -17.73
N LEU A 193 -1.99 3.12 -17.08
CA LEU A 193 -1.83 2.30 -15.87
C LEU A 193 -1.83 3.23 -14.66
N GLY A 194 -2.95 3.33 -13.94
CA GLY A 194 -3.14 4.32 -12.89
C GLY A 194 -2.06 4.28 -11.81
N TYR A 195 -1.69 3.09 -11.35
CA TYR A 195 -0.66 2.93 -10.32
C TYR A 195 0.73 3.27 -10.87
N THR A 196 1.14 2.63 -11.96
CA THR A 196 2.47 2.82 -12.57
C THR A 196 2.72 4.29 -12.95
N ALA A 197 1.75 4.94 -13.60
CA ALA A 197 1.90 6.31 -14.05
C ALA A 197 2.12 7.29 -12.89
N THR A 198 1.29 7.18 -11.86
CA THR A 198 1.29 8.15 -10.76
C THR A 198 2.48 7.95 -9.82
N VAL A 199 2.94 6.71 -9.62
CA VAL A 199 4.15 6.45 -8.82
C VAL A 199 5.41 6.94 -9.54
N PHE A 200 5.51 6.76 -10.86
CA PHE A 200 6.61 7.34 -11.64
C PHE A 200 6.57 8.87 -11.63
N LEU A 201 5.39 9.47 -11.74
CA LEU A 201 5.25 10.92 -11.60
C LEU A 201 5.74 11.40 -10.21
N ALA A 202 5.34 10.71 -9.14
CA ALA A 202 5.77 11.02 -7.78
C ALA A 202 7.30 10.92 -7.62
N CYS A 203 7.93 9.87 -8.16
CA CYS A 203 9.40 9.73 -8.22
C CYS A 203 10.07 10.91 -8.92
N GLY A 204 9.55 11.32 -10.08
CA GLY A 204 10.09 12.45 -10.84
C GLY A 204 10.00 13.76 -10.06
N LEU A 205 8.82 14.04 -9.50
CA LEU A 205 8.57 15.26 -8.73
C LEU A 205 9.44 15.34 -7.48
N VAL A 206 9.56 14.25 -6.71
CA VAL A 206 10.34 14.26 -5.47
C VAL A 206 11.84 14.37 -5.74
N VAL A 207 12.37 13.74 -6.80
CA VAL A 207 13.78 13.88 -7.20
C VAL A 207 14.08 15.33 -7.61
N ALA A 208 13.19 15.93 -8.41
CA ALA A 208 13.32 17.34 -8.79
C ALA A 208 13.27 18.27 -7.56
N ALA A 209 12.32 18.05 -6.65
CA ALA A 209 12.18 18.83 -5.41
C ALA A 209 13.40 18.68 -4.50
N LEU A 210 13.90 17.45 -4.31
CA LEU A 210 15.10 17.18 -3.53
C LEU A 210 16.32 17.91 -4.10
N GLN A 211 16.53 17.86 -5.42
CA GLN A 211 17.64 18.58 -6.06
C GLN A 211 17.46 20.11 -5.98
N ALA A 212 16.23 20.63 -6.10
CA ALA A 212 15.96 22.06 -6.06
C ALA A 212 16.10 22.66 -4.66
N PHE A 213 15.55 22.00 -3.63
CA PHE A 213 15.49 22.54 -2.27
C PHE A 213 16.61 22.03 -1.36
N LEU A 214 17.11 20.81 -1.59
CA LEU A 214 18.12 20.16 -0.75
C LEU A 214 19.25 19.50 -1.57
N PRO A 215 19.96 20.26 -2.42
CA PRO A 215 21.03 19.70 -3.27
C PRO A 215 22.16 19.01 -2.49
N ALA A 216 22.39 19.41 -1.24
CA ALA A 216 23.34 18.77 -0.35
C ALA A 216 22.85 17.40 0.17
N THR A 217 21.55 17.22 0.38
CA THR A 217 20.98 15.94 0.86
C THR A 217 21.07 14.87 -0.23
N VAL A 218 20.73 15.18 -1.49
CA VAL A 218 20.89 14.23 -2.60
C VAL A 218 22.34 13.90 -2.93
N ARG A 219 23.27 14.75 -2.49
CA ARG A 219 24.72 14.51 -2.61
C ARG A 219 25.30 13.82 -1.38
N SER A 220 24.53 13.61 -0.32
CA SER A 220 24.99 12.89 0.86
C SER A 220 25.07 11.40 0.54
N ARG A 221 26.25 10.78 0.74
CA ARG A 221 26.38 9.32 0.68
C ARG A 221 25.50 8.67 1.74
N ASN A 222 25.45 9.26 2.94
CA ASN A 222 24.68 8.71 4.04
C ASN A 222 23.17 8.73 3.76
N PHE A 223 22.68 9.71 3.00
CA PHE A 223 21.28 9.72 2.54
C PHE A 223 20.94 8.46 1.72
N TRP A 224 21.75 8.15 0.71
CA TRP A 224 21.53 6.97 -0.13
C TRP A 224 21.75 5.65 0.60
N ILE A 225 22.72 5.57 1.52
CA ILE A 225 22.89 4.40 2.38
C ILE A 225 21.66 4.21 3.28
N GLY A 226 21.18 5.28 3.93
CA GLY A 226 19.99 5.23 4.78
C GLY A 226 18.77 4.75 3.99
N LEU A 227 18.52 5.35 2.84
CA LEU A 227 17.42 4.96 1.95
C LEU A 227 17.57 3.53 1.42
N GLY A 228 18.79 3.08 1.12
CA GLY A 228 19.06 1.70 0.72
C GLY A 228 18.78 0.70 1.85
N LEU A 229 19.19 1.03 3.08
CA LEU A 229 18.97 0.16 4.25
C LEU A 229 17.49 0.02 4.60
N THR A 230 16.63 0.99 4.29
CA THR A 230 15.18 0.86 4.51
C THR A 230 14.52 -0.18 3.62
N TYR A 231 15.16 -0.60 2.52
CA TYR A 231 14.63 -1.67 1.68
C TYR A 231 14.70 -3.05 2.36
N LEU A 232 15.58 -3.25 3.34
CA LEU A 232 15.64 -4.53 4.08
C LEU A 232 14.35 -4.79 4.88
N PRO A 233 13.90 -3.90 5.81
CA PRO A 233 12.62 -4.10 6.49
C PRO A 233 11.43 -3.98 5.54
N PHE A 234 11.50 -3.16 4.48
CA PHE A 234 10.45 -3.08 3.46
C PHE A 234 10.20 -4.43 2.79
N LEU A 235 11.25 -5.15 2.35
CA LEU A 235 11.09 -6.46 1.71
C LEU A 235 10.38 -7.46 2.63
N ILE A 236 10.62 -7.37 3.94
CA ILE A 236 9.97 -8.21 4.93
C ILE A 236 8.51 -7.77 5.12
N ALA A 237 8.27 -6.50 5.45
CA ALA A 237 6.94 -5.98 5.76
C ALA A 237 6.00 -6.05 4.53
N ASN A 238 6.39 -5.49 3.39
CA ASN A 238 5.59 -5.59 2.15
C ASN A 238 5.47 -7.03 1.68
N GLY A 239 6.49 -7.87 1.88
CA GLY A 239 6.39 -9.31 1.62
C GLY A 239 5.26 -9.95 2.42
N PHE A 240 5.10 -9.61 3.70
CA PHE A 240 3.97 -10.07 4.50
C PHE A 240 2.64 -9.45 4.06
N LEU A 241 2.58 -8.15 3.76
CA LEU A 241 1.35 -7.45 3.35
C LEU A 241 0.78 -7.95 2.02
N THR A 242 1.66 -8.43 1.12
CA THR A 242 1.27 -8.92 -0.21
C THR A 242 1.18 -10.44 -0.26
N GLY A 243 1.98 -11.16 0.53
CA GLY A 243 1.96 -12.62 0.61
C GLY A 243 0.84 -13.17 1.49
N ILE A 244 0.51 -12.47 2.58
CA ILE A 244 -0.79 -12.61 3.25
C ILE A 244 -1.63 -11.51 2.64
N PRO A 245 -2.65 -11.80 1.82
CA PRO A 245 -3.31 -10.83 0.96
C PRO A 245 -4.12 -9.82 1.78
N ILE A 246 -3.42 -8.90 2.46
CA ILE A 246 -3.94 -7.78 3.23
C ILE A 246 -4.33 -6.69 2.25
N VAL A 247 -3.41 -6.39 1.32
CA VAL A 247 -3.61 -5.47 0.20
C VAL A 247 -3.67 -6.29 -1.09
N LEU A 248 -4.69 -6.04 -1.90
CA LEU A 248 -4.97 -6.74 -3.15
C LEU A 248 -4.92 -5.74 -4.30
N TYR A 249 -4.05 -5.98 -5.27
CA TYR A 249 -3.81 -5.08 -6.40
C TYR A 249 -4.54 -5.56 -7.65
N ASP A 250 -5.03 -4.62 -8.46
CA ASP A 250 -5.45 -4.89 -9.83
C ASP A 250 -4.24 -4.83 -10.78
N ASP A 251 -3.90 -5.98 -11.36
CA ASP A 251 -2.79 -6.10 -12.32
C ASP A 251 -3.09 -5.42 -13.67
N ALA A 252 -4.33 -4.98 -13.92
CA ALA A 252 -4.67 -4.13 -15.07
C ALA A 252 -4.19 -2.68 -14.90
N GLU A 253 -3.84 -2.27 -13.69
CA GLU A 253 -3.49 -0.88 -13.34
C GLU A 253 -2.01 -0.70 -13.03
N ASN A 254 -1.23 -1.79 -13.10
CA ASN A 254 0.21 -1.83 -12.85
C ASN A 254 0.95 -2.65 -13.94
N LEU A 255 2.28 -2.78 -13.85
CA LEU A 255 3.07 -3.51 -14.86
C LEU A 255 2.90 -5.04 -14.83
N ALA A 256 2.14 -5.57 -13.87
CA ALA A 256 2.01 -6.99 -13.54
C ALA A 256 3.36 -7.69 -13.26
N VAL A 257 4.38 -6.92 -12.88
CA VAL A 257 5.70 -7.42 -12.50
C VAL A 257 5.83 -7.40 -10.99
N ARG A 258 6.30 -8.51 -10.41
CA ARG A 258 6.44 -8.67 -8.96
C ARG A 258 7.84 -9.16 -8.57
N VAL A 259 8.34 -8.71 -7.43
CA VAL A 259 9.51 -9.25 -6.74
C VAL A 259 8.99 -10.09 -5.57
N GLY A 260 9.03 -11.41 -5.71
CA GLY A 260 8.25 -12.28 -4.83
C GLY A 260 6.76 -12.02 -5.03
N THR A 261 6.07 -11.56 -4.00
CA THR A 261 4.65 -11.17 -4.04
C THR A 261 4.43 -9.66 -4.21
N ILE A 262 5.49 -8.87 -4.06
CA ILE A 262 5.45 -7.40 -3.99
C ILE A 262 5.40 -6.82 -5.42
N PRO A 263 4.41 -5.99 -5.78
CA PRO A 263 4.41 -5.24 -7.03
C PRO A 263 5.70 -4.43 -7.21
N LEU A 264 6.19 -4.35 -8.45
CA LEU A 264 7.38 -3.55 -8.75
C LEU A 264 7.18 -2.07 -8.38
N GLU A 265 5.97 -1.55 -8.54
CA GLU A 265 5.56 -0.20 -8.21
C GLU A 265 5.73 0.13 -6.71
N ASP A 266 5.57 -0.83 -5.80
CA ASP A 266 5.75 -0.60 -4.36
C ASP A 266 7.17 -0.12 -4.04
N PHE A 267 8.18 -0.56 -4.82
CA PHE A 267 9.57 -0.11 -4.64
C PHE A 267 9.73 1.37 -4.98
N PHE A 268 9.05 1.82 -6.04
CA PHE A 268 9.03 3.23 -6.46
C PHE A 268 8.17 4.07 -5.53
N PHE A 269 7.07 3.51 -5.03
CA PHE A 269 6.21 4.14 -4.04
C PHE A 269 6.97 4.40 -2.75
N SER A 270 7.65 3.36 -2.25
CA SER A 270 8.53 3.44 -1.08
C SER A 270 9.62 4.51 -1.30
N PHE A 271 10.29 4.49 -2.46
CA PHE A 271 11.26 5.54 -2.79
C PHE A 271 10.65 6.94 -2.70
N ALA A 272 9.52 7.17 -3.38
CA ALA A 272 8.91 8.49 -3.48
C ALA A 272 8.44 9.01 -2.11
N MET A 273 7.80 8.15 -1.33
CA MET A 273 7.32 8.45 0.01
C MET A 273 8.46 8.78 0.97
N LEU A 274 9.50 7.94 1.00
CA LEU A 274 10.63 8.14 1.91
C LEU A 274 11.49 9.34 1.50
N ALA A 275 11.63 9.59 0.19
CA ALA A 275 12.29 10.78 -0.33
C ALA A 275 11.54 12.06 0.08
N LEU A 276 10.20 12.06 0.04
CA LEU A 276 9.39 13.20 0.50
C LEU A 276 9.53 13.39 2.02
N ALA A 277 9.46 12.30 2.79
CA ALA A 277 9.63 12.35 4.24
C ALA A 277 10.99 12.95 4.61
N ALA A 278 12.07 12.49 3.97
CA ALA A 278 13.41 13.02 4.20
C ALA A 278 13.56 14.48 3.75
N LEU A 279 12.95 14.87 2.63
CA LEU A 279 12.92 16.26 2.16
C LEU A 279 12.30 17.18 3.22
N VAL A 280 11.11 16.85 3.72
CA VAL A 280 10.42 17.69 4.72
C VAL A 280 11.17 17.69 6.04
N HIS A 281 11.63 16.51 6.50
CA HIS A 281 12.42 16.36 7.71
C HIS A 281 13.66 17.29 7.70
N ASP A 282 14.43 17.28 6.62
CA ASP A 282 15.66 18.06 6.50
C ASP A 282 15.39 19.57 6.32
N VAL A 283 14.35 19.95 5.57
CA VAL A 283 13.95 21.37 5.44
C VAL A 283 13.56 21.95 6.80
N VAL A 284 12.72 21.25 7.56
CA VAL A 284 12.30 21.69 8.90
C VAL A 284 13.47 21.69 9.87
N GLY A 285 14.32 20.65 9.82
CA GLY A 285 15.53 20.56 10.64
C GLY A 285 16.49 21.74 10.44
N ARG A 286 16.75 22.14 9.20
CA ARG A 286 17.62 23.29 8.88
C ARG A 286 17.08 24.61 9.41
N ARG A 287 15.77 24.84 9.30
CA ARG A 287 15.13 26.08 9.80
C ARG A 287 15.27 26.21 11.33
N ARG A 288 15.23 25.09 12.05
CA ARG A 288 15.32 25.06 13.51
C ARG A 288 16.76 25.12 14.04
N GLY A 289 17.74 24.72 13.23
CA GLY A 289 19.16 24.90 13.57
C GLY A 289 19.71 26.30 13.28
N ALA A 290 18.97 27.11 12.51
CA ALA A 290 19.33 28.48 12.15
C ALA A 290 18.61 29.56 13.00
N ALA A 291 17.69 29.14 13.89
CA ALA A 291 16.93 29.98 14.81
C ALA A 291 17.41 29.75 16.25
#